data_AF-A0AAD7KAH8-F1
#
_entry.id   AF-A0AAD7KAH8-F1
#
_cell.length_a   1.000
_cell.length_b   1.000
_cell.length_c   1.000
_cell.angle_alpha   90.00
_cell.angle_beta   90.00
_cell.angle_gamma   90.00
#
_symmetry.space_group_name_H-M   'P 1'
#
loop_
_entity.id
_entity.type
_entity.pdbx_description
1 polymer ?
#
loop_
_entity_poly.entity_id
_entity_poly.type
_entity_poly.pdbx_seq_one_letter_code
_entity_poly.pdbx_strand_id
1 'polypeptide(L)'
;MQNISEGQLRVLTYSHIYSFPTVGPATDNSQTKAELRVANDAFWLRLCLMSDLGFAEAYMYGDVECDDLIFLANRQKLSNLNSTVSYLFTLPQKLTSYRFLNTIGNSRSNISAHYDISNEMFAGFLSQDMTYSCAIFEDLDGDMKEGVVRSEWSGGQGLRRLGKATATSAPTSQPDLEPEVDELYEAQIRKLSHIIDKAKIQPGNRVLEIGSGWGSMAILLAQTVEGTTVDTLTLSIQQQSLARERIAAAGLTDRITVHLMDYRNMPAEWAGAFDRVVSIEMIEAVGQEFLVGYWKILDWAMNPIGGVGCVQVITIPEARFERYIREIDFIRKWAIFPGGFLPTLTLLLQSMQEGSSGRLIVDSVSNIGPHYARTLREWRRRFLHQFDSVIVPSLKREYPDVMNGPRGKEEIEVFKRKWIYHIITFTREGCTDYGCTIYE
;
A
#
# COMPACT_ATOMS: atom_id res chain seq x y z
N MET A 1 13.10 -26.30 -5.49
CA MET A 1 12.09 -26.44 -4.41
C MET A 1 12.48 -27.45 -3.32
N GLN A 2 13.62 -28.15 -3.38
CA GLN A 2 14.05 -29.12 -2.35
C GLN A 2 14.58 -28.48 -1.04
N ASN A 3 14.71 -27.15 -0.98
CA ASN A 3 15.29 -26.43 0.16
C ASN A 3 14.23 -25.77 1.08
N ILE A 4 12.99 -26.27 1.07
CA ILE A 4 11.94 -25.77 1.98
C ILE A 4 12.24 -26.31 3.36
N SER A 5 12.53 -25.41 4.30
CA SER A 5 12.92 -25.73 5.67
C SER A 5 11.87 -25.36 6.71
N GLU A 6 10.84 -24.62 6.31
CA GLU A 6 9.76 -24.12 7.17
C GLU A 6 8.42 -24.48 6.53
N GLY A 7 7.62 -25.29 7.22
CA GLY A 7 6.29 -25.72 6.79
C GLY A 7 6.28 -26.81 5.71
N GLN A 8 5.08 -27.10 5.20
CA GLN A 8 4.85 -28.05 4.10
C GLN A 8 4.25 -27.31 2.91
N LEU A 9 4.82 -27.50 1.71
CA LEU A 9 4.28 -26.97 0.45
C LEU A 9 3.80 -28.12 -0.45
N ARG A 10 2.54 -28.04 -0.88
CA ARG A 10 1.98 -28.92 -1.91
C ARG A 10 1.79 -28.12 -3.20
N VAL A 11 2.34 -28.62 -4.31
CA VAL A 11 2.11 -28.06 -5.64
C VAL A 11 1.24 -29.04 -6.42
N LEU A 12 0.01 -28.63 -6.72
CA LEU A 12 -0.97 -29.42 -7.45
C LEU A 12 -0.94 -28.96 -8.91
N THR A 13 -0.63 -29.88 -9.82
CA THR A 13 -0.82 -29.68 -11.25
C THR A 13 -1.95 -30.58 -11.74
N TYR A 14 -2.34 -30.46 -13.02
CA TYR A 14 -3.34 -31.36 -13.61
C TYR A 14 -2.96 -32.84 -13.55
N SER A 15 -1.66 -33.16 -13.53
CA SER A 15 -1.18 -34.54 -13.65
C SER A 15 -0.52 -35.07 -12.38
N HIS A 16 0.05 -34.21 -11.54
CA HIS A 16 0.88 -34.63 -10.40
C HIS A 16 0.69 -33.71 -9.20
N ILE A 17 0.86 -34.28 -8.00
CA ILE A 17 0.95 -33.53 -6.75
C ILE A 17 2.39 -33.67 -6.25
N TYR A 18 3.10 -32.55 -6.18
CA TYR A 18 4.42 -32.47 -5.58
C TYR A 18 4.26 -32.04 -4.12
N SER A 19 4.94 -32.72 -3.18
CA SER A 19 4.91 -32.36 -1.76
C SER A 19 6.34 -32.13 -1.26
N PHE A 20 6.54 -31.06 -0.51
CA PHE A 20 7.85 -30.64 0.00
C PHE A 20 7.75 -30.32 1.50
N PRO A 21 8.65 -30.83 2.36
CA PRO A 21 9.70 -31.82 2.07
C PRO A 21 9.14 -33.22 1.77
N THR A 22 9.88 -34.03 1.02
CA THR A 22 9.39 -35.30 0.45
C THR A 22 9.29 -36.46 1.47
N VAL A 23 9.98 -36.39 2.63
CA VAL A 23 9.93 -37.45 3.69
C VAL A 23 10.32 -36.88 5.08
N GLY A 24 9.53 -37.19 6.11
CA GLY A 24 9.86 -37.06 7.55
C GLY A 24 8.64 -37.37 8.43
N PRO A 25 8.79 -38.02 9.61
CA PRO A 25 7.65 -38.31 10.50
C PRO A 25 6.99 -37.00 10.92
N ALA A 26 5.67 -37.02 11.09
CA ALA A 26 4.87 -35.89 11.57
C ALA A 26 5.36 -35.45 12.96
N THR A 27 6.37 -34.59 12.99
CA THR A 27 6.78 -33.89 14.19
C THR A 27 6.00 -32.60 14.25
N ASP A 28 5.00 -32.65 15.12
CA ASP A 28 4.25 -31.54 15.70
C ASP A 28 3.21 -30.81 14.85
N ASN A 29 2.04 -30.66 15.45
CA ASN A 29 0.76 -30.37 14.82
C ASN A 29 0.52 -28.86 14.58
N SER A 30 1.60 -28.07 14.43
CA SER A 30 1.55 -26.61 14.28
C SER A 30 2.31 -26.06 13.06
N GLN A 31 2.81 -26.93 12.17
CA GLN A 31 3.59 -26.48 11.01
C GLN A 31 2.69 -25.96 9.88
N THR A 32 2.75 -24.66 9.64
CA THR A 32 2.20 -23.89 8.52
C THR A 32 2.18 -24.69 7.20
N LYS A 33 1.00 -24.87 6.60
CA LYS A 33 0.79 -25.64 5.36
C LYS A 33 0.37 -24.73 4.22
N ALA A 34 1.03 -24.87 3.07
CA ALA A 34 0.78 -24.09 1.87
C ALA A 34 0.37 -24.99 0.73
N GLU A 35 -0.63 -24.56 -0.03
CA GLU A 35 -1.01 -25.22 -1.27
C GLU A 35 -0.91 -24.23 -2.44
N LEU A 36 -0.27 -24.67 -3.52
CA LEU A 36 -0.14 -23.95 -4.78
C LEU A 36 -0.79 -24.81 -5.88
N ARG A 37 -1.80 -24.27 -6.56
CA ARG A 37 -2.52 -24.97 -7.63
C ARG A 37 -2.20 -24.33 -8.96
N VAL A 38 -1.63 -25.09 -9.87
CA VAL A 38 -1.31 -24.64 -11.23
C VAL A 38 -2.50 -24.95 -12.13
N ALA A 39 -3.21 -23.90 -12.53
CA ALA A 39 -4.38 -23.96 -13.41
C ALA A 39 -4.01 -23.83 -14.90
N ASN A 40 -2.82 -23.32 -15.23
CA ASN A 40 -2.35 -23.22 -16.60
C ASN A 40 -0.82 -23.40 -16.67
N ASP A 41 -0.33 -24.27 -17.56
CA ASP A 41 1.10 -24.53 -17.73
C ASP A 41 1.89 -23.30 -18.23
N ALA A 42 1.21 -22.28 -18.74
CA ALA A 42 1.81 -20.96 -19.00
C ALA A 42 2.47 -20.36 -17.72
N PHE A 43 2.02 -20.77 -16.53
CA PHE A 43 2.67 -20.49 -15.25
C PHE A 43 4.17 -20.82 -15.27
N TRP A 44 4.54 -22.02 -15.75
CA TRP A 44 5.93 -22.47 -15.72
C TRP A 44 6.83 -21.62 -16.62
N LEU A 45 6.32 -21.24 -17.80
CA LEU A 45 7.02 -20.35 -18.72
C LEU A 45 7.24 -18.96 -18.10
N ARG A 46 6.19 -18.37 -17.50
CA ARG A 46 6.28 -17.08 -16.80
C ARG A 46 7.28 -17.14 -15.65
N LEU A 47 7.18 -18.17 -14.80
CA LEU A 47 8.07 -18.38 -13.66
C LEU A 47 9.54 -18.54 -14.09
N CYS A 48 9.81 -19.32 -15.14
CA CYS A 48 11.18 -19.51 -15.63
C CYS A 48 11.79 -18.25 -16.26
N LEU A 49 11.00 -17.49 -17.02
CA LEU A 49 11.48 -16.31 -17.75
C LEU A 49 11.62 -15.08 -16.85
N MET A 50 10.73 -14.92 -15.88
CA MET A 50 10.56 -13.67 -15.13
C MET A 50 10.60 -13.86 -13.61
N SER A 51 10.88 -15.08 -13.13
CA SER A 51 11.01 -15.41 -11.70
C SER A 51 9.82 -14.86 -10.90
N ASP A 52 10.09 -14.10 -9.84
CA ASP A 52 9.15 -13.40 -8.99
C ASP A 52 8.07 -12.60 -9.74
N LEU A 53 8.46 -11.90 -10.80
CA LEU A 53 7.53 -11.09 -11.59
C LEU A 53 6.60 -11.98 -12.43
N GLY A 54 7.14 -13.09 -12.93
CA GLY A 54 6.37 -14.10 -13.66
C GLY A 54 5.37 -14.82 -12.77
N PHE A 55 5.73 -15.10 -11.52
CA PHE A 55 4.79 -15.63 -10.51
C PHE A 55 3.64 -14.65 -10.27
N ALA A 56 3.95 -13.38 -10.09
CA ALA A 56 2.94 -12.36 -9.81
C ALA A 56 1.98 -12.15 -11.00
N GLU A 57 2.50 -12.11 -12.23
CA GLU A 57 1.68 -12.07 -13.45
C GLU A 57 0.81 -13.31 -13.58
N ALA A 58 1.37 -14.50 -13.32
CA ALA A 58 0.62 -15.74 -13.36
C ALA A 58 -0.50 -15.79 -12.32
N TYR A 59 -0.26 -15.25 -11.12
CA TYR A 59 -1.30 -15.12 -10.09
C TYR A 59 -2.40 -14.16 -10.52
N MET A 60 -2.04 -13.01 -11.11
CA MET A 60 -2.99 -12.02 -11.64
C MET A 60 -3.90 -12.60 -12.72
N TYR A 61 -3.33 -13.29 -13.71
CA TYR A 61 -4.08 -13.87 -14.82
C TYR A 61 -4.81 -15.18 -14.46
N GLY A 62 -4.65 -15.68 -13.23
CA GLY A 62 -5.30 -16.91 -12.78
C GLY A 62 -4.65 -18.20 -13.27
N ASP A 63 -3.40 -18.15 -13.75
CA ASP A 63 -2.66 -19.37 -14.10
C ASP A 63 -2.26 -20.18 -12.87
N VAL A 64 -2.22 -19.53 -11.70
CA VAL A 64 -1.88 -20.15 -10.41
C VAL A 64 -2.77 -19.62 -9.29
N GLU A 65 -3.12 -20.50 -8.36
CA GLU A 65 -3.84 -20.18 -7.12
C GLU A 65 -3.01 -20.61 -5.91
N CYS A 66 -3.15 -19.90 -4.80
CA CYS A 66 -2.40 -20.19 -3.58
C CYS A 66 -3.27 -19.89 -2.36
N ASP A 67 -3.41 -20.87 -1.46
CA ASP A 67 -4.30 -20.78 -0.28
C ASP A 67 -3.73 -19.82 0.76
N ASP A 68 -2.44 -19.96 1.04
CA ASP A 68 -1.66 -19.06 1.85
C ASP A 68 -0.34 -18.83 1.13
N LEU A 69 0.00 -17.56 0.91
CA LEU A 69 1.25 -17.17 0.25
C LEU A 69 2.48 -17.42 1.15
N ILE A 70 2.52 -18.51 1.92
CA ILE A 70 3.71 -19.14 2.49
C ILE A 70 4.75 -19.45 1.39
N PHE A 71 4.33 -19.55 0.13
CA PHE A 71 5.23 -19.51 -1.03
C PHE A 71 6.13 -18.25 -1.00
N LEU A 72 5.58 -17.09 -0.60
CA LEU A 72 6.35 -15.88 -0.36
C LEU A 72 7.31 -16.06 0.83
N ALA A 73 6.92 -16.71 1.93
CA ALA A 73 7.82 -16.97 3.07
C ALA A 73 9.11 -17.69 2.64
N ASN A 74 9.02 -18.61 1.68
CA ASN A 74 10.16 -19.33 1.11
C ASN A 74 10.80 -18.65 -0.14
N ARG A 75 10.36 -17.45 -0.53
CA ARG A 75 10.75 -16.76 -1.79
C ARG A 75 12.24 -16.54 -1.94
N GLN A 76 12.96 -16.16 -0.87
CA GLN A 76 14.41 -15.96 -0.92
C GLN A 76 15.17 -17.27 -1.22
N LYS A 77 14.60 -18.42 -0.83
CA LYS A 77 15.16 -19.76 -1.11
C LYS A 77 14.71 -20.28 -2.49
N LEU A 78 13.60 -19.77 -3.02
CA LEU A 78 13.08 -20.08 -4.36
C LEU A 78 13.73 -19.23 -5.46
N SER A 79 14.18 -18.01 -5.15
CA SER A 79 14.85 -17.09 -6.09
C SER A 79 16.23 -17.55 -6.54
N ASN A 80 16.78 -18.63 -5.97
CA ASN A 80 18.04 -19.24 -6.40
C ASN A 80 17.89 -20.21 -7.59
N LEU A 81 16.78 -20.16 -8.32
CA LEU A 81 16.62 -20.81 -9.62
C LEU A 81 17.40 -20.04 -10.72
N ASN A 82 18.68 -19.74 -10.46
CA ASN A 82 19.58 -19.15 -11.45
C ASN A 82 20.04 -20.25 -12.41
N SER A 83 19.26 -20.49 -13.46
CA SER A 83 19.77 -21.15 -14.66
C SER A 83 20.40 -20.12 -15.60
N THR A 84 21.45 -20.51 -16.33
CA THR A 84 22.15 -19.69 -17.33
C THR A 84 21.21 -19.05 -18.37
N VAL A 85 20.00 -19.60 -18.52
CA VAL A 85 18.95 -19.12 -19.42
C VAL A 85 18.32 -17.80 -18.92
N SER A 86 18.08 -17.62 -17.62
CA SER A 86 17.48 -16.39 -17.08
C SER A 86 18.41 -15.17 -17.25
N TYR A 87 19.73 -15.36 -17.30
CA TYR A 87 20.69 -14.26 -17.52
C TYR A 87 20.59 -13.66 -18.93
N LEU A 88 20.32 -14.48 -19.95
CA LEU A 88 20.18 -14.01 -21.34
C LEU A 88 18.93 -13.16 -21.57
N PHE A 89 17.87 -13.38 -20.79
CA PHE A 89 16.59 -12.66 -20.93
C PHE A 89 16.44 -11.43 -20.03
N THR A 90 17.33 -11.19 -19.06
CA THR A 90 17.29 -10.01 -18.16
C THR A 90 17.96 -8.76 -18.76
N LEU A 91 18.80 -8.92 -19.78
CA LEU A 91 19.53 -7.83 -20.47
C LEU A 91 18.60 -6.79 -21.15
N PRO A 92 17.56 -7.20 -21.92
CA PRO A 92 16.64 -6.24 -22.56
C PRO A 92 15.78 -5.46 -21.55
N GLN A 93 15.42 -6.06 -20.41
CA GLN A 93 14.61 -5.43 -19.37
C GLN A 93 15.35 -4.32 -18.62
N LYS A 94 16.65 -4.50 -18.36
CA LYS A 94 17.48 -3.47 -17.71
C LYS A 94 17.60 -2.21 -18.56
N LEU A 95 17.74 -2.35 -19.88
CA LEU A 95 17.90 -1.24 -20.82
C LEU A 95 16.62 -0.42 -21.02
N THR A 96 15.46 -1.07 -21.01
CA THR A 96 14.15 -0.42 -21.20
C THR A 96 13.63 0.25 -19.92
N SER A 97 14.09 -0.14 -18.74
CA SER A 97 13.52 0.35 -17.49
C SER A 97 14.29 1.52 -16.87
N TYR A 98 15.62 1.56 -17.07
CA TYR A 98 16.48 2.62 -16.53
C TYR A 98 16.18 4.02 -17.11
N ARG A 99 15.66 4.09 -18.35
CA ARG A 99 15.40 5.36 -19.04
C ARG A 99 13.96 5.87 -18.90
N PHE A 100 13.04 5.07 -18.40
CA PHE A 100 11.60 5.37 -18.45
C PHE A 100 10.97 5.75 -17.10
N LEU A 101 11.61 5.44 -15.96
CA LEU A 101 10.90 5.43 -14.68
C LEU A 101 10.92 6.74 -13.86
N ASN A 102 11.90 7.64 -13.99
CA ASN A 102 12.06 8.79 -13.05
C ASN A 102 12.33 10.16 -13.72
N THR A 103 11.50 10.60 -14.67
CA THR A 103 11.54 12.02 -15.08
C THR A 103 10.52 12.85 -14.29
N ILE A 104 10.80 14.13 -14.04
CA ILE A 104 9.93 15.06 -13.30
C ILE A 104 8.46 15.02 -13.80
N GLY A 105 8.27 14.93 -15.11
CA GLY A 105 6.94 14.83 -15.74
C GLY A 105 6.25 13.48 -15.51
N ASN A 106 7.02 12.38 -15.50
CA ASN A 106 6.49 11.04 -15.26
C ASN A 106 6.05 10.87 -13.80
N SER A 107 6.84 11.32 -12.81
CA SER A 107 6.43 11.26 -11.40
C SER A 107 5.08 11.96 -11.16
N ARG A 108 4.86 13.12 -11.78
CA ARG A 108 3.57 13.84 -11.72
C ARG A 108 2.43 13.03 -12.33
N SER A 109 2.65 12.47 -13.53
CA SER A 109 1.65 11.64 -14.21
C SER A 109 1.32 10.37 -13.43
N ASN A 110 2.33 9.77 -12.78
CA ASN A 110 2.17 8.58 -11.98
C ASN A 110 1.32 8.89 -10.74
N ILE A 111 1.65 9.93 -9.96
CA ILE A 111 0.85 10.33 -8.78
C ILE A 111 -0.62 10.57 -9.16
N SER A 112 -0.90 11.31 -10.23
CA SER A 112 -2.30 11.59 -10.65
C SER A 112 -3.04 10.32 -11.07
N ALA A 113 -2.45 9.49 -11.94
CA ALA A 113 -3.13 8.36 -12.58
C ALA A 113 -3.63 7.29 -11.60
N HIS A 114 -3.03 7.19 -10.41
CA HIS A 114 -3.42 6.20 -9.40
C HIS A 114 -4.52 6.66 -8.46
N TYR A 115 -4.49 7.94 -8.08
CA TYR A 115 -5.52 8.52 -7.24
C TYR A 115 -6.77 8.93 -8.04
N ASP A 116 -6.66 8.98 -9.37
CA ASP A 116 -7.78 9.23 -10.28
C ASP A 116 -8.54 7.95 -10.69
N ILE A 117 -8.42 6.85 -9.92
CA ILE A 117 -9.11 5.58 -10.22
C ILE A 117 -10.60 5.63 -9.83
N SER A 118 -10.93 5.79 -8.55
CA SER A 118 -12.31 5.94 -8.07
C SER A 118 -12.32 6.17 -6.55
N ASN A 119 -12.86 7.30 -6.10
CA ASN A 119 -13.05 7.58 -4.68
C ASN A 119 -13.94 6.54 -3.99
N GLU A 120 -14.98 6.04 -4.67
CA GLU A 120 -15.88 5.03 -4.11
C GLU A 120 -15.19 3.67 -3.93
N MET A 121 -14.26 3.32 -4.82
CA MET A 121 -13.44 2.12 -4.66
C MET A 121 -12.56 2.21 -3.41
N PHE A 122 -11.89 3.36 -3.19
CA PHE A 122 -11.12 3.60 -1.97
C PHE A 122 -12.00 3.61 -0.72
N ALA A 123 -13.17 4.25 -0.76
CA ALA A 123 -14.13 4.24 0.35
C ALA A 123 -14.60 2.83 0.72
N GLY A 124 -14.53 1.86 -0.20
CA GLY A 124 -14.90 0.47 0.05
C GLY A 124 -13.94 -0.29 1.00
N PHE A 125 -12.72 0.21 1.23
CA PHE A 125 -11.77 -0.48 2.11
C PHE A 125 -10.97 0.42 3.05
N LEU A 126 -11.01 1.73 2.85
CA LEU A 126 -10.49 2.69 3.83
C LEU A 126 -11.50 2.89 4.96
N SER A 127 -11.02 3.50 6.04
CA SER A 127 -11.88 4.06 7.10
C SER A 127 -12.58 5.34 6.63
N GLN A 128 -13.57 5.82 7.39
CA GLN A 128 -14.38 6.99 7.04
C GLN A 128 -13.55 8.26 6.79
N ASP A 129 -12.38 8.37 7.41
CA ASP A 129 -11.47 9.48 7.18
C ASP A 129 -10.77 9.40 5.81
N MET A 130 -10.92 8.33 5.01
CA MET A 130 -10.30 8.18 3.69
C MET A 130 -8.76 8.30 3.71
N THR A 131 -8.09 7.88 4.78
CA THR A 131 -6.63 7.92 4.83
C THR A 131 -6.02 6.67 4.18
N TYR A 132 -5.27 6.86 3.09
CA TYR A 132 -4.50 5.82 2.42
C TYR A 132 -3.01 5.92 2.79
N SER A 133 -2.71 5.65 4.05
CA SER A 133 -1.35 5.59 4.61
C SER A 133 -1.36 4.70 5.87
N CYS A 134 -0.19 4.37 6.42
CA CYS A 134 -0.07 3.64 7.68
C CYS A 134 -0.89 4.26 8.82
N ALA A 135 -1.60 3.45 9.59
CA ALA A 135 -2.28 3.83 10.84
C ALA A 135 -1.40 3.54 12.08
N ILE A 136 -1.80 3.99 13.28
CA ILE A 136 -1.13 3.64 14.55
C ILE A 136 -2.15 3.01 15.49
N PHE A 137 -1.92 1.74 15.83
CA PHE A 137 -2.80 0.92 16.66
C PHE A 137 -2.28 0.79 18.09
N GLU A 138 -3.18 0.59 19.06
CA GLU A 138 -2.80 0.25 20.45
C GLU A 138 -2.29 -1.19 20.57
N ASP A 139 -2.87 -2.10 19.80
CA ASP A 139 -2.49 -3.50 19.72
C ASP A 139 -2.11 -3.85 18.27
N LEU A 140 -0.98 -4.50 18.03
CA LEU A 140 -0.52 -4.84 16.68
C LEU A 140 -1.20 -6.08 16.09
N ASP A 141 -1.77 -6.93 16.95
CA ASP A 141 -2.43 -8.18 16.54
C ASP A 141 -3.82 -8.31 17.19
N GLY A 142 -4.43 -7.18 17.57
CA GLY A 142 -5.79 -7.15 18.13
C GLY A 142 -6.85 -7.75 17.20
N ASP A 143 -6.65 -7.62 15.88
CA ASP A 143 -7.48 -8.22 14.82
C ASP A 143 -7.37 -9.74 14.72
N MET A 144 -6.36 -10.34 15.38
CA MET A 144 -6.04 -11.76 15.31
C MET A 144 -6.53 -12.52 16.56
N LYS A 145 -7.13 -11.83 17.54
CA LYS A 145 -7.65 -12.45 18.78
C LYS A 145 -8.91 -13.28 18.51
N GLU A 146 -9.09 -14.36 19.27
CA GLU A 146 -10.24 -15.25 19.14
C GLU A 146 -11.58 -14.50 19.28
N GLY A 147 -12.51 -14.72 18.36
CA GLY A 147 -13.85 -14.11 18.37
C GLY A 147 -14.09 -13.05 17.29
N VAL A 148 -13.05 -12.59 16.57
CA VAL A 148 -13.21 -11.71 15.40
C VAL A 148 -13.70 -12.53 14.21
N VAL A 149 -14.76 -12.05 13.52
CA VAL A 149 -15.33 -12.70 12.34
C VAL A 149 -14.28 -12.74 11.23
N ARG A 150 -13.68 -13.92 11.04
CA ARG A 150 -12.80 -14.19 9.91
C ARG A 150 -13.66 -14.21 8.64
N SER A 151 -13.23 -13.54 7.58
CA SER A 151 -13.88 -13.73 6.28
C SER A 151 -13.63 -15.18 5.87
N GLU A 152 -14.67 -16.02 5.90
CA GLU A 152 -14.59 -17.30 5.21
C GLU A 152 -14.35 -16.99 3.73
N TRP A 153 -13.25 -17.52 3.21
CA TRP A 153 -12.92 -17.46 1.80
C TRP A 153 -14.13 -17.92 0.98
N SER A 154 -14.66 -17.04 0.13
CA SER A 154 -15.82 -17.32 -0.73
C SER A 154 -15.51 -18.27 -1.89
N GLY A 155 -14.49 -19.12 -1.71
CA GLY A 155 -14.16 -20.28 -2.52
C GLY A 155 -14.54 -20.13 -3.97
N GLY A 156 -13.63 -19.54 -4.77
CA GLY A 156 -13.68 -19.60 -6.22
C GLY A 156 -14.27 -20.93 -6.62
N GLN A 157 -15.46 -20.85 -7.22
CA GLN A 157 -16.47 -21.91 -7.25
C GLN A 157 -15.83 -23.30 -7.30
N GLY A 158 -16.03 -24.09 -6.24
CA GLY A 158 -15.74 -25.51 -6.32
C GLY A 158 -16.34 -26.04 -7.61
N LEU A 159 -15.57 -26.80 -8.40
CA LEU A 159 -16.06 -27.49 -9.58
C LEU A 159 -17.37 -28.20 -9.22
N ARG A 160 -18.52 -27.59 -9.56
CA ARG A 160 -19.81 -28.21 -9.38
C ARG A 160 -19.85 -29.39 -10.33
N ARG A 161 -19.76 -30.61 -9.80
CA ARG A 161 -20.46 -31.72 -10.43
C ARG A 161 -21.94 -31.34 -10.44
N LEU A 162 -22.53 -31.24 -11.63
CA LEU A 162 -23.97 -31.13 -11.81
C LEU A 162 -24.66 -32.28 -11.02
N GLY A 163 -25.24 -31.94 -9.87
CA GLY A 163 -25.91 -32.88 -8.97
C GLY A 163 -26.84 -32.14 -8.00
N LYS A 164 -28.12 -32.54 -8.03
CA LYS A 164 -29.34 -31.99 -7.41
C LYS A 164 -29.22 -31.16 -6.11
N ALA A 165 -29.98 -30.05 -6.12
CA ALA A 165 -30.26 -29.17 -4.99
C ALA A 165 -31.07 -29.85 -3.86
N THR A 166 -30.77 -29.47 -2.61
CA THR A 166 -31.66 -29.61 -1.46
C THR A 166 -31.59 -28.35 -0.59
N ALA A 167 -32.72 -28.08 0.08
CA ALA A 167 -33.24 -26.78 0.48
C ALA A 167 -32.56 -26.07 1.68
N THR A 168 -32.79 -24.76 1.69
CA THR A 168 -32.47 -23.71 2.66
C THR A 168 -33.14 -23.91 4.04
N SER A 169 -32.42 -23.57 5.11
CA SER A 169 -32.99 -23.24 6.43
C SER A 169 -32.75 -21.76 6.76
N ALA A 170 -33.79 -21.12 7.32
CA ALA A 170 -33.96 -19.69 7.54
C ALA A 170 -32.97 -19.06 8.56
N PRO A 171 -32.76 -17.73 8.53
CA PRO A 171 -31.85 -17.04 9.44
C PRO A 171 -32.52 -16.75 10.79
N THR A 172 -31.83 -17.11 11.87
CA THR A 172 -32.15 -16.73 13.25
C THR A 172 -31.74 -15.26 13.47
N SER A 173 -32.63 -14.48 14.08
CA SER A 173 -32.46 -13.06 14.40
C SER A 173 -31.28 -12.78 15.34
N GLN A 174 -30.39 -11.85 14.97
CA GLN A 174 -29.33 -11.32 15.83
C GLN A 174 -29.88 -10.27 16.82
N PRO A 175 -29.43 -10.26 18.08
CA PRO A 175 -29.79 -9.23 19.06
C PRO A 175 -28.99 -7.93 18.84
N ASP A 176 -29.59 -6.82 19.27
CA ASP A 176 -29.13 -5.44 19.11
C ASP A 176 -27.62 -5.24 19.44
N LEU A 177 -26.82 -4.92 18.42
CA LEU A 177 -25.39 -4.63 18.54
C LEU A 177 -25.19 -3.15 18.88
N GLU A 178 -24.44 -2.87 19.95
CA GLU A 178 -23.82 -1.56 20.18
C GLU A 178 -23.04 -1.12 18.92
N PRO A 179 -22.93 0.20 18.63
CA PRO A 179 -22.23 0.65 17.43
C PRO A 179 -20.78 0.13 17.46
N GLU A 180 -20.47 -0.74 16.50
CA GLU A 180 -19.17 -1.36 16.33
C GLU A 180 -18.13 -0.25 16.12
N VAL A 181 -17.17 -0.13 17.05
CA VAL A 181 -16.10 0.87 16.96
C VAL A 181 -15.21 0.54 15.77
N ASP A 182 -15.04 1.49 14.84
CA ASP A 182 -14.12 1.32 13.72
C ASP A 182 -12.66 1.51 14.21
N GLU A 183 -12.00 0.40 14.60
CA GLU A 183 -10.61 0.43 15.06
C GLU A 183 -9.62 0.99 14.04
N LEU A 184 -9.87 0.84 12.74
CA LEU A 184 -9.00 1.42 11.70
C LEU A 184 -9.11 2.93 11.72
N TYR A 185 -10.33 3.46 11.82
CA TYR A 185 -10.57 4.90 11.93
C TYR A 185 -9.85 5.48 13.16
N GLU A 186 -10.04 4.89 14.34
CA GLU A 186 -9.36 5.32 15.56
C GLU A 186 -7.83 5.25 15.42
N ALA A 187 -7.31 4.22 14.74
CA ALA A 187 -5.90 4.10 14.45
C ALA A 187 -5.38 5.17 13.47
N GLN A 188 -6.17 5.57 12.49
CA GLN A 188 -5.82 6.67 11.60
C GLN A 188 -5.84 8.01 12.33
N ILE A 189 -6.87 8.28 13.16
CA ILE A 189 -6.93 9.50 13.96
C ILE A 189 -5.74 9.57 14.92
N ARG A 190 -5.42 8.48 15.62
CA ARG A 190 -4.23 8.39 16.50
C ARG A 190 -2.94 8.71 15.74
N LYS A 191 -2.79 8.20 14.52
CA LYS A 191 -1.64 8.51 13.65
C LYS A 191 -1.58 9.98 13.28
N LEU A 192 -2.69 10.57 12.86
CA LEU A 192 -2.73 11.99 12.49
C LEU A 192 -2.46 12.89 13.70
N SER A 193 -3.02 12.59 14.88
CA SER A 193 -2.68 13.27 16.14
C SER A 193 -1.20 13.14 16.49
N HIS A 194 -0.60 11.95 16.32
CA HIS A 194 0.84 11.77 16.53
C HIS A 194 1.68 12.69 15.64
N ILE A 195 1.27 12.91 14.39
CA ILE A 195 1.95 13.83 13.46
C ILE A 195 1.78 15.28 13.91
N ILE A 196 0.58 15.68 14.36
CA ILE A 196 0.31 17.03 14.91
C ILE A 196 1.25 17.31 16.10
N ASP A 197 1.38 16.34 17.01
CA ASP A 197 2.25 16.46 18.18
C ASP A 197 3.73 16.52 17.79
N LYS A 198 4.17 15.64 16.88
CA LYS A 198 5.56 15.60 16.37
C LYS A 198 5.96 16.87 15.64
N ALA A 199 5.04 17.44 14.86
CA ALA A 199 5.23 18.73 14.22
C ALA A 199 5.15 19.89 15.24
N LYS A 200 4.78 19.66 16.50
CA LYS A 200 4.63 20.71 17.54
C LYS A 200 3.70 21.83 17.06
N ILE A 201 2.59 21.47 16.42
CA ILE A 201 1.64 22.45 15.87
C ILE A 201 0.99 23.22 17.03
N GLN A 202 0.98 24.55 16.95
CA GLN A 202 0.43 25.43 17.98
C GLN A 202 -0.74 26.26 17.43
N PRO A 203 -1.59 26.81 18.31
CA PRO A 203 -2.64 27.73 17.90
C PRO A 203 -2.10 28.90 17.06
N GLY A 204 -2.83 29.26 16.01
CA GLY A 204 -2.45 30.33 15.09
C GLY A 204 -1.35 30.01 14.08
N ASN A 205 -0.75 28.81 14.10
CA ASN A 205 0.25 28.43 13.11
C ASN A 205 -0.34 28.33 11.69
N ARG A 206 0.45 28.77 10.70
CA ARG A 206 0.20 28.45 9.30
C ARG A 206 0.94 27.17 8.92
N VAL A 207 0.21 26.20 8.40
CA VAL A 207 0.70 24.84 8.12
C VAL A 207 0.66 24.55 6.63
N LEU A 208 1.79 24.07 6.09
CA LEU A 208 1.87 23.50 4.76
C LEU A 208 1.70 21.98 4.85
N GLU A 209 0.75 21.43 4.11
CA GLU A 209 0.62 19.99 3.90
C GLU A 209 0.97 19.65 2.45
N ILE A 210 1.97 18.79 2.25
CA ILE A 210 2.36 18.28 0.94
C ILE A 210 1.80 16.86 0.78
N GLY A 211 0.81 16.71 -0.09
CA GLY A 211 0.06 15.46 -0.29
C GLY A 211 -1.24 15.44 0.50
N SER A 212 -2.24 16.19 0.04
CA SER A 212 -3.53 16.34 0.73
C SER A 212 -4.29 15.06 1.02
N GLY A 213 -4.05 14.01 0.22
CA GLY A 213 -4.97 12.87 0.13
C GLY A 213 -6.39 13.37 -0.09
N TRP A 214 -7.32 12.93 0.75
CA TRP A 214 -8.71 13.40 0.75
C TRP A 214 -9.01 14.43 1.87
N GLY A 215 -7.98 15.07 2.44
CA GLY A 215 -8.12 16.18 3.39
C GLY A 215 -8.13 15.81 4.88
N SER A 216 -7.90 14.55 5.23
CA SER A 216 -8.05 14.01 6.60
C SER A 216 -7.14 14.70 7.61
N MET A 217 -5.87 14.89 7.26
CA MET A 217 -4.89 15.58 8.11
C MET A 217 -5.26 17.05 8.30
N ALA A 218 -5.54 17.77 7.20
CA ALA A 218 -5.95 19.18 7.26
C ALA A 218 -7.22 19.40 8.11
N ILE A 219 -8.23 18.55 7.92
CA ILE A 219 -9.48 18.59 8.68
C ILE A 219 -9.21 18.36 10.17
N LEU A 220 -8.51 17.27 10.53
CA LEU A 220 -8.23 16.97 11.93
C LEU A 220 -7.41 18.08 12.59
N LEU A 221 -6.40 18.59 11.90
CA LEU A 221 -5.55 19.67 12.40
C LEU A 221 -6.36 20.93 12.69
N ALA A 222 -7.18 21.39 11.75
CA ALA A 222 -7.98 22.59 11.93
C ALA A 222 -9.07 22.42 13.01
N GLN A 223 -9.60 21.21 13.19
CA GLN A 223 -10.57 20.90 14.26
C GLN A 223 -9.92 20.85 15.65
N THR A 224 -8.69 20.36 15.75
CA THR A 224 -8.04 20.09 17.05
C THR A 224 -7.19 21.24 17.56
N VAL A 225 -6.61 22.07 16.66
CA VAL A 225 -5.74 23.19 17.05
C VAL A 225 -6.36 24.50 16.58
N GLU A 226 -6.77 25.34 17.52
CA GLU A 226 -7.50 26.58 17.25
C GLU A 226 -6.67 27.60 16.44
N GLY A 227 -7.32 28.32 15.54
CA GLY A 227 -6.71 29.42 14.78
C GLY A 227 -5.66 29.02 13.74
N THR A 228 -5.35 27.73 13.59
CA THR A 228 -4.46 27.26 12.51
C THR A 228 -5.08 27.47 11.14
N THR A 229 -4.23 27.79 10.17
CA THR A 229 -4.59 27.81 8.75
C THR A 229 -3.75 26.78 8.01
N VAL A 230 -4.35 26.08 7.05
CA VAL A 230 -3.72 24.97 6.34
C VAL A 230 -3.78 25.22 4.83
N ASP A 231 -2.60 25.28 4.21
CA ASP A 231 -2.46 25.20 2.77
C ASP A 231 -2.07 23.74 2.42
N THR A 232 -2.95 23.02 1.74
CA THR A 232 -2.74 21.61 1.40
C THR A 232 -2.64 21.40 -0.10
N LEU A 233 -1.66 20.62 -0.54
CA LEU A 233 -1.30 20.44 -1.95
C LEU A 233 -1.59 19.03 -2.45
N THR A 234 -2.25 18.91 -3.59
CA THR A 234 -2.38 17.64 -4.34
C THR A 234 -2.20 17.86 -5.84
N LEU A 235 -1.90 16.77 -6.55
CA LEU A 235 -1.87 16.71 -8.02
C LEU A 235 -3.11 16.02 -8.61
N SER A 236 -3.93 15.35 -7.78
CA SER A 236 -5.13 14.64 -8.24
C SER A 236 -6.36 15.55 -8.14
N ILE A 237 -7.11 15.59 -9.25
CA ILE A 237 -8.37 16.33 -9.33
C ILE A 237 -9.43 15.64 -8.47
N GLN A 238 -9.48 14.31 -8.48
CA GLN A 238 -10.44 13.54 -7.67
C GLN A 238 -10.22 13.72 -6.17
N GLN A 239 -8.95 13.72 -5.73
CA GLN A 239 -8.57 14.04 -4.36
C GLN A 239 -8.97 15.47 -3.97
N GLN A 240 -8.62 16.45 -4.80
CA GLN A 240 -8.98 17.85 -4.52
C GLN A 240 -10.50 18.01 -4.39
N SER A 241 -11.28 17.43 -5.31
CA SER A 241 -12.73 17.58 -5.33
C SER A 241 -13.35 17.04 -4.03
N LEU A 242 -13.02 15.81 -3.65
CA LEU A 242 -13.58 15.19 -2.45
C LEU A 242 -13.01 15.83 -1.17
N ALA A 243 -11.74 16.25 -1.14
CA ALA A 243 -11.19 16.98 0.00
C ALA A 243 -11.95 18.29 0.23
N ARG A 244 -12.22 19.07 -0.81
CA ARG A 244 -13.00 20.32 -0.70
C ARG A 244 -14.43 20.07 -0.20
N GLU A 245 -15.09 19.03 -0.69
CA GLU A 245 -16.42 18.63 -0.21
C GLU A 245 -16.40 18.29 1.28
N ARG A 246 -15.43 17.48 1.73
CA ARG A 246 -15.28 17.09 3.14
C ARG A 246 -14.94 18.29 4.04
N ILE A 247 -14.08 19.19 3.58
CA ILE A 247 -13.72 20.44 4.29
C ILE A 247 -14.95 21.35 4.42
N ALA A 248 -15.75 21.49 3.36
CA ALA A 248 -16.98 22.27 3.38
C ALA A 248 -18.01 21.65 4.34
N ALA A 249 -18.18 20.33 4.31
CA ALA A 249 -19.06 19.60 5.23
C ALA A 249 -18.62 19.76 6.70
N ALA A 250 -17.31 19.89 6.95
CA ALA A 250 -16.76 20.17 8.28
C ALA A 250 -16.82 21.65 8.69
N GLY A 251 -17.22 22.56 7.79
CA GLY A 251 -17.31 24.00 8.06
C GLY A 251 -15.96 24.71 8.20
N LEU A 252 -14.91 24.22 7.53
CA LEU A 252 -13.52 24.68 7.71
C LEU A 252 -12.94 25.41 6.50
N THR A 253 -13.79 25.87 5.57
CA THR A 253 -13.39 26.51 4.31
C THR A 253 -12.66 27.83 4.49
N ASP A 254 -12.82 28.48 5.63
CA ASP A 254 -12.12 29.71 6.03
C ASP A 254 -10.69 29.44 6.51
N ARG A 255 -10.39 28.20 6.90
CA ARG A 255 -9.11 27.81 7.51
C ARG A 255 -8.28 26.87 6.65
N ILE A 256 -8.90 26.12 5.73
CA ILE A 256 -8.20 25.14 4.89
C ILE A 256 -8.37 25.50 3.42
N THR A 257 -7.24 25.64 2.71
CA THR A 257 -7.21 25.86 1.27
C THR A 257 -6.56 24.66 0.57
N VAL A 258 -7.30 24.03 -0.35
CA VAL A 258 -6.80 22.90 -1.17
C VAL A 258 -6.36 23.39 -2.53
N HIS A 259 -5.05 23.24 -2.81
CA HIS A 259 -4.42 23.66 -4.06
C HIS A 259 -4.14 22.46 -4.97
N LEU A 260 -4.51 22.57 -6.25
CA LEU A 260 -4.12 21.61 -7.27
C LEU A 260 -2.81 22.08 -7.88
N MET A 261 -1.71 21.73 -7.23
CA MET A 261 -0.41 22.31 -7.51
C MET A 261 0.71 21.34 -7.16
N ASP A 262 1.74 21.36 -7.98
CA ASP A 262 3.00 20.70 -7.67
C ASP A 262 3.74 21.49 -6.60
N TYR A 263 4.16 20.85 -5.51
CA TYR A 263 4.93 21.49 -4.43
C TYR A 263 6.21 22.18 -4.93
N ARG A 264 6.74 21.77 -6.09
CA ARG A 264 7.92 22.39 -6.73
C ARG A 264 7.63 23.76 -7.36
N ASN A 265 6.35 24.10 -7.55
CA ASN A 265 5.89 25.31 -8.21
C ASN A 265 5.11 26.22 -7.24
N MET A 266 5.40 26.14 -5.95
CA MET A 266 4.77 27.01 -4.94
C MET A 266 5.06 28.50 -5.24
N PRO A 267 4.10 29.42 -4.98
CA PRO A 267 4.27 30.85 -5.23
C PRO A 267 5.45 31.45 -4.45
N ALA A 268 6.15 32.43 -5.03
CA ALA A 268 7.38 32.98 -4.43
C ALA A 268 7.14 33.60 -3.03
N GLU A 269 5.94 34.10 -2.77
CA GLU A 269 5.51 34.66 -1.49
C GLU A 269 5.39 33.60 -0.36
N TRP A 270 5.47 32.31 -0.68
CA TRP A 270 5.46 31.23 0.31
C TRP A 270 6.85 30.93 0.90
N ALA A 271 7.90 31.61 0.43
CA ALA A 271 9.25 31.50 0.98
C ALA A 271 9.25 31.87 2.48
N GLY A 272 9.60 30.91 3.34
CA GLY A 272 9.63 31.10 4.79
C GLY A 272 8.28 31.40 5.43
N ALA A 273 7.16 31.11 4.76
CA ALA A 273 5.83 31.53 5.18
C ALA A 273 5.12 30.55 6.14
N PHE A 274 5.64 29.33 6.28
CA PHE A 274 4.98 28.27 7.04
C PHE A 274 5.69 27.97 8.35
N ASP A 275 4.95 28.06 9.45
CA ASP A 275 5.46 27.71 10.77
C ASP A 275 5.67 26.20 10.88
N ARG A 276 4.81 25.43 10.20
CA ARG A 276 4.79 23.97 10.26
C ARG A 276 4.68 23.37 8.86
N VAL A 277 5.35 22.25 8.66
CA VAL A 277 5.25 21.48 7.41
C VAL A 277 4.94 20.02 7.73
N VAL A 278 3.96 19.45 7.04
CA VAL A 278 3.61 18.03 7.14
C VAL A 278 3.65 17.42 5.74
N SER A 279 4.23 16.23 5.62
CA SER A 279 4.27 15.47 4.38
C SER A 279 4.16 13.99 4.69
N ILE A 280 3.12 13.34 4.18
CA ILE A 280 2.77 11.95 4.53
C ILE A 280 2.85 11.09 3.27
N GLU A 281 3.77 10.13 3.26
CA GLU A 281 3.92 9.11 2.20
C GLU A 281 3.97 9.70 0.78
N MET A 282 4.69 10.83 0.65
CA MET A 282 4.88 11.57 -0.60
C MET A 282 6.27 11.34 -1.21
N ILE A 283 7.29 11.07 -0.38
CA ILE A 283 8.68 10.88 -0.82
C ILE A 283 8.83 9.70 -1.78
N GLU A 284 7.97 8.70 -1.62
CA GLU A 284 7.89 7.47 -2.40
C GLU A 284 7.71 7.76 -3.89
N ALA A 285 7.09 8.89 -4.24
CA ALA A 285 6.86 9.31 -5.61
C ALA A 285 7.89 10.35 -6.13
N VAL A 286 8.81 10.82 -5.28
CA VAL A 286 9.80 11.85 -5.64
C VAL A 286 10.90 11.27 -6.53
N GLY A 287 11.36 10.06 -6.23
CA GLY A 287 12.50 9.43 -6.90
C GLY A 287 13.85 9.80 -6.27
N GLN A 288 14.82 8.91 -6.40
CA GLN A 288 16.14 9.02 -5.74
C GLN A 288 16.87 10.32 -6.12
N GLU A 289 16.82 10.70 -7.40
CA GLU A 289 17.57 11.82 -7.96
C GLU A 289 17.08 13.19 -7.48
N PHE A 290 15.85 13.24 -6.95
CA PHE A 290 15.18 14.48 -6.58
C PHE A 290 15.02 14.68 -5.07
N LEU A 291 15.52 13.75 -4.24
CA LEU A 291 15.41 13.84 -2.78
C LEU A 291 16.06 15.11 -2.21
N VAL A 292 17.24 15.48 -2.68
CA VAL A 292 17.92 16.73 -2.27
C VAL A 292 17.05 17.95 -2.62
N GLY A 293 16.45 17.95 -3.81
CA GLY A 293 15.54 19.00 -4.25
C GLY A 293 14.26 19.07 -3.42
N TYR A 294 13.71 17.94 -3.02
CA TYR A 294 12.56 17.87 -2.11
C TYR A 294 12.86 18.59 -0.79
N TRP A 295 13.98 18.25 -0.14
CA TRP A 295 14.37 18.91 1.11
C TRP A 295 14.66 20.39 0.95
N LYS A 296 15.26 20.79 -0.18
CA LYS A 296 15.47 22.21 -0.50
C LYS A 296 14.16 23.00 -0.56
N ILE A 297 13.08 22.40 -1.07
CA ILE A 297 11.77 23.05 -1.16
C ILE A 297 11.11 23.13 0.22
N LEU A 298 11.17 22.06 1.01
CA LEU A 298 10.66 22.06 2.38
C LEU A 298 11.39 23.11 3.23
N ASP A 299 12.71 23.16 3.12
CA ASP A 299 13.55 24.19 3.72
C ASP A 299 13.06 25.58 3.28
N TRP A 300 13.03 25.85 1.98
CA TRP A 300 12.62 27.14 1.43
C TRP A 300 11.23 27.62 1.91
N ALA A 301 10.25 26.73 2.02
CA ALA A 301 8.89 27.09 2.44
C ALA A 301 8.77 27.34 3.95
N MET A 302 9.61 26.67 4.75
CA MET A 302 9.53 26.68 6.20
C MET A 302 10.14 27.96 6.80
N ASN A 303 9.43 28.53 7.78
CA ASN A 303 9.89 29.69 8.54
C ASN A 303 11.32 29.45 9.07
N PRO A 304 12.27 30.37 8.80
CA PRO A 304 13.65 30.20 9.25
C PRO A 304 13.80 30.20 10.78
N ILE A 305 12.81 30.74 11.51
CA ILE A 305 12.81 30.83 12.96
C ILE A 305 11.63 30.03 13.51
N GLY A 306 11.94 28.96 14.26
CA GLY A 306 10.93 28.15 14.94
C GLY A 306 10.09 27.25 14.02
N GLY A 307 10.48 27.11 12.75
CA GLY A 307 9.90 26.17 11.81
C GLY A 307 10.12 24.72 12.26
N VAL A 308 9.06 23.91 12.18
CA VAL A 308 9.12 22.47 12.51
C VAL A 308 8.41 21.67 11.42
N GLY A 309 9.04 20.59 10.97
CA GLY A 309 8.48 19.69 9.97
C GLY A 309 8.27 18.27 10.51
N CYS A 310 7.23 17.59 10.05
CA CYS A 310 7.06 16.15 10.22
C CYS A 310 6.90 15.50 8.85
N VAL A 311 7.75 14.52 8.55
CA VAL A 311 7.71 13.76 7.30
C VAL A 311 7.55 12.28 7.63
N GLN A 312 6.43 11.69 7.22
CA GLN A 312 6.21 10.25 7.24
C GLN A 312 6.56 9.67 5.88
N VAL A 313 7.35 8.59 5.87
CA VAL A 313 7.86 7.96 4.67
C VAL A 313 8.04 6.46 4.89
N ILE A 314 7.68 5.66 3.90
CA ILE A 314 7.99 4.24 3.82
C ILE A 314 9.47 4.10 3.48
N THR A 315 10.21 3.46 4.38
CA THR A 315 11.66 3.23 4.20
C THR A 315 11.95 1.76 3.96
N ILE A 316 13.11 1.50 3.36
CA ILE A 316 13.65 0.14 3.19
C ILE A 316 14.92 -0.03 4.05
N PRO A 317 15.11 -1.19 4.72
CA PRO A 317 16.35 -1.51 5.42
C PRO A 317 17.55 -1.46 4.50
N GLU A 318 18.67 -0.95 5.01
CA GLU A 318 19.93 -0.75 4.29
C GLU A 318 20.40 -2.04 3.59
N ALA A 319 20.30 -3.18 4.27
CA ALA A 319 20.73 -4.48 3.72
C ALA A 319 19.97 -4.90 2.45
N ARG A 320 18.77 -4.35 2.20
CA ARG A 320 17.95 -4.67 1.02
C ARG A 320 18.06 -3.63 -0.09
N PHE A 321 18.62 -2.46 0.20
CA PHE A 321 18.59 -1.31 -0.70
C PHE A 321 19.28 -1.58 -2.05
N GLU A 322 20.48 -2.16 -2.05
CA GLU A 322 21.22 -2.44 -3.29
C GLU A 322 20.47 -3.39 -4.22
N ARG A 323 19.80 -4.39 -3.65
CA ARG A 323 18.99 -5.33 -4.43
C ARG A 323 17.74 -4.63 -4.97
N TYR A 324 17.06 -3.88 -4.12
CA TYR A 324 15.86 -3.12 -4.45
C TYR A 324 16.08 -2.15 -5.62
N ILE A 325 17.19 -1.41 -5.68
CA ILE A 325 17.44 -0.49 -6.79
C ILE A 325 17.82 -1.19 -8.12
N ARG A 326 18.30 -2.44 -8.07
CA ARG A 326 18.73 -3.19 -9.26
C ARG A 326 17.62 -4.03 -9.88
N GLU A 327 16.60 -4.40 -9.10
CA GLU A 327 15.50 -5.26 -9.51
C GLU A 327 14.25 -4.45 -9.84
N ILE A 328 13.51 -4.90 -10.86
CA ILE A 328 12.14 -4.42 -11.12
C ILE A 328 11.24 -5.44 -10.46
N ASP A 329 10.73 -5.10 -9.29
CA ASP A 329 9.75 -5.91 -8.61
C ASP A 329 8.35 -5.73 -9.24
N PHE A 330 7.41 -6.53 -8.75
CA PHE A 330 6.00 -6.42 -9.12
C PHE A 330 5.44 -5.02 -8.86
N ILE A 331 5.91 -4.35 -7.81
CA ILE A 331 5.38 -3.06 -7.39
C ILE A 331 5.72 -1.99 -8.42
N ARG A 332 6.97 -1.94 -8.87
CA ARG A 332 7.44 -0.97 -9.88
C ARG A 332 6.91 -1.24 -11.27
N LYS A 333 6.69 -2.51 -11.65
CA LYS A 333 6.17 -2.85 -13.00
C LYS A 333 4.65 -2.77 -13.09
N TRP A 334 3.95 -3.34 -12.11
CA TRP A 334 2.50 -3.56 -12.18
C TRP A 334 1.74 -2.81 -11.11
N ALA A 335 2.32 -2.59 -9.92
CA ALA A 335 1.60 -1.86 -8.91
C ALA A 335 1.49 -0.37 -9.23
N ILE A 336 0.65 0.23 -8.40
CA ILE A 336 0.02 1.54 -8.43
C ILE A 336 1.07 2.66 -8.22
N PHE A 337 2.37 2.42 -8.46
CA PHE A 337 3.45 3.40 -8.24
C PHE A 337 4.61 3.23 -9.26
N PRO A 338 4.42 3.46 -10.57
CA PRO A 338 5.51 3.57 -11.53
C PRO A 338 6.46 4.69 -11.09
N GLY A 339 7.76 4.41 -11.07
CA GLY A 339 8.77 5.34 -10.55
C GLY A 339 8.86 5.41 -9.02
N GLY A 340 8.11 4.56 -8.30
CA GLY A 340 8.14 4.47 -6.85
C GLY A 340 9.54 4.14 -6.31
N PHE A 341 10.00 4.92 -5.34
CA PHE A 341 11.32 4.80 -4.72
C PHE A 341 11.24 4.81 -3.19
N LEU A 342 11.69 3.73 -2.55
CA LEU A 342 11.82 3.62 -1.10
C LEU A 342 13.26 3.96 -0.68
N PRO A 343 13.48 5.07 0.04
CA PRO A 343 14.81 5.41 0.55
C PRO A 343 15.17 4.60 1.81
N THR A 344 16.47 4.51 2.10
CA THR A 344 16.95 4.11 3.43
C THR A 344 16.90 5.31 4.38
N LEU A 345 16.93 5.06 5.70
CA LEU A 345 17.03 6.14 6.68
C LEU A 345 18.31 6.95 6.47
N THR A 346 19.43 6.27 6.20
CA THR A 346 20.72 6.94 5.95
C THR A 346 20.64 7.90 4.75
N LEU A 347 20.02 7.46 3.64
CA LEU A 347 19.85 8.29 2.44
C LEU A 347 18.95 9.51 2.69
N LEU A 348 17.87 9.34 3.47
CA LEU A 348 17.00 10.44 3.86
C LEU A 348 17.78 11.51 4.63
N LEU A 349 18.57 11.10 5.62
CA LEU A 349 19.36 12.04 6.43
C LEU A 349 20.43 12.76 5.62
N GLN A 350 21.14 12.05 4.74
CA GLN A 350 22.14 12.64 3.86
C GLN A 350 21.53 13.65 2.89
N SER A 351 20.44 13.28 2.22
CA SER A 351 19.76 14.17 1.28
C SER A 351 19.13 15.38 1.97
N MET A 352 18.65 15.23 3.22
CA MET A 352 18.14 16.34 4.03
C MET A 352 19.24 17.32 4.40
N GLN A 353 20.38 16.82 4.87
CA GLN A 353 21.54 17.62 5.21
C GLN A 353 22.03 18.42 3.99
N GLU A 354 22.13 17.77 2.83
CA GLU A 354 22.56 18.41 1.59
C GLU A 354 21.52 19.45 1.10
N GLY A 355 20.24 19.06 1.02
CA GLY A 355 19.17 19.90 0.47
C GLY A 355 18.87 21.15 1.31
N SER A 356 19.01 21.03 2.63
CA SER A 356 18.83 22.16 3.58
C SER A 356 20.12 22.92 3.88
N SER A 357 21.26 22.52 3.30
CA SER A 357 22.58 23.05 3.65
C SER A 357 22.86 22.99 5.16
N GLY A 358 22.36 21.95 5.82
CA GLY A 358 22.50 21.72 7.27
C GLY A 358 21.62 22.54 8.19
N ARG A 359 20.65 23.29 7.65
CA ARG A 359 19.71 24.06 8.47
C ARG A 359 18.66 23.18 9.14
N LEU A 360 18.16 22.16 8.44
CA LEU A 360 17.22 21.21 9.01
C LEU A 360 17.97 20.17 9.84
N ILE A 361 17.55 20.03 11.10
CA ILE A 361 18.08 19.05 12.04
C ILE A 361 16.99 18.05 12.43
N VAL A 362 17.38 16.80 12.69
CA VAL A 362 16.43 15.78 13.15
C VAL A 362 16.21 15.93 14.65
N ASP A 363 14.97 16.17 15.04
CA ASP A 363 14.53 16.15 16.44
C ASP A 363 14.28 14.70 16.93
N SER A 364 13.52 13.92 16.16
CA SER A 364 13.22 12.52 16.50
C SER A 364 12.86 11.67 15.27
N VAL A 365 13.04 10.36 15.39
CA VAL A 365 12.62 9.34 14.41
C VAL A 365 11.76 8.31 15.12
N SER A 366 10.60 8.01 14.54
CA SER A 366 9.66 7.02 15.06
C SER A 366 9.41 5.95 14.02
N ASN A 367 9.62 4.69 14.38
CA ASN A 367 9.34 3.56 13.49
C ASN A 367 7.90 3.06 13.73
N ILE A 368 7.03 3.24 12.73
CA ILE A 368 5.65 2.75 12.74
C ILE A 368 5.44 1.57 11.77
N GLY A 369 6.51 1.01 11.20
CA GLY A 369 6.47 -0.11 10.24
C GLY A 369 5.60 -1.29 10.69
N PRO A 370 5.69 -1.75 11.95
CA PRO A 370 4.84 -2.84 12.47
C PRO A 370 3.33 -2.56 12.35
N HIS A 371 2.89 -1.30 12.50
CA HIS A 371 1.48 -0.94 12.35
C HIS A 371 1.00 -0.98 10.89
N TYR A 372 1.93 -0.87 9.92
CA TYR A 372 1.57 -0.93 8.50
C TYR A 372 1.07 -2.34 8.14
N ALA A 373 1.65 -3.40 8.70
CA ALA A 373 1.15 -4.75 8.49
C ALA A 373 -0.32 -4.89 8.93
N ARG A 374 -0.66 -4.42 10.14
CA ARG A 374 -2.05 -4.41 10.62
C ARG A 374 -2.97 -3.57 9.73
N THR A 375 -2.51 -2.39 9.31
CA THR A 375 -3.25 -1.51 8.38
C THR A 375 -3.61 -2.25 7.09
N LEU A 376 -2.63 -2.96 6.50
CA LEU A 376 -2.81 -3.69 5.25
C LEU A 376 -3.68 -4.94 5.40
N ARG A 377 -3.58 -5.67 6.52
CA ARG A 377 -4.50 -6.78 6.83
C ARG A 377 -5.95 -6.28 6.88
N GLU A 378 -6.18 -5.16 7.54
CA GLU A 378 -7.51 -4.58 7.68
C GLU A 378 -8.05 -4.05 6.33
N TRP A 379 -7.22 -3.38 5.53
CA TRP A 379 -7.58 -3.02 4.16
C TRP A 379 -7.91 -4.24 3.31
N ARG A 380 -7.12 -5.33 3.38
CA ARG A 380 -7.42 -6.58 2.67
C ARG A 380 -8.76 -7.14 3.08
N ARG A 381 -9.04 -7.22 4.39
CA ARG A 381 -10.29 -7.75 4.94
C ARG A 381 -11.49 -6.96 4.40
N ARG A 382 -11.46 -5.63 4.51
CA ARG A 382 -12.54 -4.74 4.02
C ARG A 382 -12.67 -4.80 2.50
N PHE A 383 -11.54 -4.77 1.78
CA PHE A 383 -11.51 -4.87 0.32
C PHE A 383 -12.20 -6.16 -0.17
N LEU A 384 -11.87 -7.30 0.42
CA LEU A 384 -12.50 -8.58 0.07
C LEU A 384 -13.98 -8.61 0.43
N HIS A 385 -14.35 -8.13 1.62
CA HIS A 385 -15.73 -8.10 2.10
C HIS A 385 -16.63 -7.20 1.24
N GLN A 386 -16.11 -6.06 0.80
CA GLN A 386 -16.86 -5.07 0.01
C GLN A 386 -16.62 -5.19 -1.51
N PHE A 387 -15.86 -6.20 -1.96
CA PHE A 387 -15.44 -6.30 -3.35
C PHE A 387 -16.63 -6.35 -4.30
N ASP A 388 -17.52 -7.31 -4.10
CA ASP A 388 -18.65 -7.54 -5.01
C ASP A 388 -19.79 -6.53 -4.82
N SER A 389 -19.96 -6.00 -3.60
CA SER A 389 -21.09 -5.14 -3.23
C SER A 389 -20.83 -3.64 -3.47
N VAL A 390 -19.59 -3.18 -3.36
CA VAL A 390 -19.22 -1.75 -3.46
C VAL A 390 -18.23 -1.52 -4.58
N ILE A 391 -17.12 -2.27 -4.61
CA ILE A 391 -15.99 -2.02 -5.51
C ILE A 391 -16.33 -2.38 -6.96
N VAL A 392 -16.95 -3.53 -7.21
CA VAL A 392 -17.34 -3.94 -8.58
C VAL A 392 -18.34 -2.95 -9.20
N PRO A 393 -19.42 -2.54 -8.51
CA PRO A 393 -20.30 -1.49 -9.02
C PRO A 393 -19.60 -0.17 -9.32
N SER A 394 -18.69 0.30 -8.45
CA SER A 394 -17.97 1.56 -8.68
C SER A 394 -17.05 1.47 -9.90
N LEU A 395 -16.29 0.39 -10.05
CA LEU A 395 -15.44 0.16 -11.22
C LEU A 395 -16.24 0.10 -12.53
N LYS A 396 -17.43 -0.50 -12.50
CA LYS A 396 -18.32 -0.56 -13.68
C LYS A 396 -18.91 0.79 -14.05
N ARG A 397 -19.12 1.68 -13.08
CA ARG A 397 -19.57 3.06 -13.34
C ARG A 397 -18.45 3.92 -13.92
N GLU A 398 -17.24 3.79 -13.38
CA GLU A 398 -16.10 4.60 -13.80
C GLU A 398 -15.51 4.14 -15.14
N TYR A 399 -15.44 2.81 -15.35
CA TYR A 399 -14.82 2.20 -16.53
C TYR A 399 -15.80 1.26 -17.27
N PRO A 400 -16.95 1.77 -17.75
CA PRO A 400 -17.99 0.93 -18.33
C PRO A 400 -17.50 0.17 -19.57
N ASP A 401 -16.66 0.78 -20.40
CA ASP A 401 -16.16 0.17 -21.65
C ASP A 401 -15.27 -1.06 -21.39
N VAL A 402 -14.49 -1.03 -20.31
CA VAL A 402 -13.59 -2.12 -19.93
C VAL A 402 -14.34 -3.17 -19.11
N MET A 403 -15.06 -2.72 -18.07
CA MET A 403 -15.63 -3.59 -17.04
C MET A 403 -16.96 -4.23 -17.46
N ASN A 404 -17.69 -3.64 -18.40
CA ASN A 404 -18.90 -4.23 -18.99
C ASN A 404 -18.66 -4.84 -20.38
N GLY A 405 -17.42 -4.78 -20.89
CA GLY A 405 -17.04 -5.37 -22.17
C GLY A 405 -17.09 -6.91 -22.18
N PRO A 406 -16.83 -7.57 -23.33
CA PRO A 406 -16.89 -9.02 -23.47
C PRO A 406 -15.99 -9.79 -22.49
N ARG A 407 -14.88 -9.18 -22.05
CA ARG A 407 -13.93 -9.73 -21.08
C ARG A 407 -14.04 -9.08 -19.70
N GLY A 408 -15.06 -8.26 -19.44
CA GLY A 408 -15.16 -7.46 -18.21
C GLY A 408 -15.13 -8.29 -16.91
N LYS A 409 -15.68 -9.51 -16.93
CA LYS A 409 -15.56 -10.45 -15.79
C LYS A 409 -14.11 -10.85 -15.51
N GLU A 410 -13.33 -11.11 -16.57
CA GLU A 410 -11.91 -11.46 -16.44
C GLU A 410 -11.11 -10.25 -15.95
N GLU A 411 -11.39 -9.05 -16.46
CA GLU A 411 -10.73 -7.80 -16.04
C GLU A 411 -10.99 -7.49 -14.56
N ILE A 412 -12.21 -7.71 -14.06
CA ILE A 412 -12.57 -7.56 -12.65
C ILE A 412 -11.78 -8.55 -11.78
N GLU A 413 -11.67 -9.82 -12.20
CA GLU A 413 -10.91 -10.83 -11.45
C GLU A 413 -9.40 -10.54 -11.46
N VAL A 414 -8.85 -10.08 -12.58
CA VAL A 414 -7.45 -9.62 -12.68
C VAL A 414 -7.22 -8.44 -11.75
N PHE A 415 -8.16 -7.47 -11.70
CA PHE A 415 -8.10 -6.34 -10.78
C PHE A 415 -8.09 -6.82 -9.32
N LYS A 416 -9.01 -7.73 -8.95
CA LYS A 416 -9.09 -8.32 -7.61
C LYS A 416 -7.76 -8.96 -7.20
N ARG A 417 -7.24 -9.86 -8.04
CA ARG A 417 -5.99 -10.59 -7.80
C ARG A 417 -4.80 -9.65 -7.73
N LYS A 418 -4.73 -8.62 -8.58
CA LYS A 418 -3.69 -7.60 -8.55
C LYS A 418 -3.65 -6.87 -7.20
N TRP A 419 -4.79 -6.42 -6.69
CA TRP A 419 -4.88 -5.71 -5.41
C TRP A 419 -4.56 -6.62 -4.22
N ILE A 420 -5.05 -7.86 -4.21
CA ILE A 420 -4.71 -8.84 -3.16
C ILE A 420 -3.20 -9.08 -3.14
N TYR A 421 -2.58 -9.31 -4.30
CA TYR A 421 -1.14 -9.56 -4.39
C TYR A 421 -0.33 -8.34 -3.94
N HIS A 422 -0.77 -7.14 -4.30
CA HIS A 422 -0.14 -5.88 -3.86
C HIS A 422 -0.15 -5.76 -2.33
N ILE A 423 -1.33 -5.86 -1.70
CA ILE A 423 -1.49 -5.70 -0.25
C ILE A 423 -0.63 -6.73 0.51
N ILE A 424 -0.65 -7.99 0.08
CA ILE A 424 0.10 -9.07 0.74
C ILE A 424 1.61 -8.88 0.59
N THR A 425 2.08 -8.50 -0.61
CA THR A 425 3.52 -8.27 -0.83
C THR A 425 4.03 -7.15 0.07
N PHE A 426 3.28 -6.06 0.20
CA PHE A 426 3.63 -4.93 1.05
C PHE A 426 3.64 -5.29 2.54
N THR A 427 2.65 -6.08 3.00
CA THR A 427 2.54 -6.54 4.40
C THR A 427 3.76 -7.36 4.82
N ARG A 428 4.21 -8.27 3.95
CA ARG A 428 5.33 -9.17 4.25
C ARG A 428 6.67 -8.47 4.29
N GLU A 429 6.93 -7.58 3.34
CA GLU A 429 8.26 -6.98 3.21
C GLU A 429 8.60 -6.02 4.36
N GLY A 430 7.63 -5.60 5.18
CA GLY A 430 7.84 -4.65 6.27
C GLY A 430 8.13 -5.25 7.67
N CYS A 431 7.67 -6.47 8.00
CA CYS A 431 7.33 -6.76 9.40
C CYS A 431 7.82 -8.08 10.02
N THR A 432 8.48 -9.00 9.30
CA THR A 432 8.79 -10.35 9.84
C THR A 432 9.69 -10.30 11.07
N ASP A 433 10.52 -9.27 11.16
CA ASP A 433 11.57 -9.17 12.18
C ASP A 433 11.08 -8.43 13.45
N TYR A 434 9.84 -7.92 13.46
CA TYR A 434 9.26 -7.15 14.57
C TYR A 434 8.24 -7.93 15.42
N GLY A 435 8.08 -9.22 15.17
CA GLY A 435 7.24 -10.10 15.99
C GLY A 435 5.72 -9.97 15.76
N CYS A 436 5.28 -9.28 14.70
CA CYS A 436 3.87 -9.22 14.31
C CYS A 436 3.47 -10.44 13.47
N THR A 437 2.25 -10.94 13.67
CA THR A 437 1.73 -12.04 12.86
C THR A 437 1.34 -11.54 11.47
N ILE A 438 2.13 -11.88 10.45
CA ILE A 438 1.89 -11.43 9.07
C ILE A 438 0.83 -12.28 8.35
N TYR A 439 0.64 -13.53 8.80
CA TYR A 439 -0.14 -14.53 8.10
C TYR A 439 -1.31 -14.99 8.99
N GLU A 440 -2.54 -14.57 8.64
CA GLU A 440 -3.78 -15.38 8.66
C GLU A 440 -4.76 -14.86 7.58
#